data_AF-A0AAU2JJP3-F1
#
_entry.id   AF-A0AAU2JJP3-F1
#
_cell.length_a   1.000
_cell.length_b   1.000
_cell.length_c   1.000
_cell.angle_alpha   90.00
_cell.angle_beta   90.00
_cell.angle_gamma   90.00
#
_symmetry.space_group_name_H-M   'P 1'
#
loop_
_entity.id
_entity.type
_entity.pdbx_description
1 polymer ?
#
loop_
_entity_poly.entity_id
_entity_poly.type
_entity_poly.pdbx_seq_one_letter_code
_entity_poly.pdbx_strand_id
1 'polypeptide(L)'
;MAKARHLAVGKVAVGSPTATQLDASWQIPNVKLSSCLDVSHWDVINRDTRNGCAAHKRLTKYVVVSVVEKWSDGWKVIKDQPQEKAC
;
A
#
# COMPACT_ATOMS: atom_id res chain seq x y z
N MET A 1 25.48 -12.92 16.65
CA MET A 1 25.34 -12.68 15.18
C MET A 1 24.35 -11.55 14.98
N ALA A 2 24.70 -10.50 14.23
CA ALA A 2 23.80 -9.39 13.96
C ALA A 2 22.68 -9.82 13.01
N LYS A 3 21.42 -9.53 13.36
CA LYS A 3 20.25 -9.84 12.51
C LYS A 3 20.33 -8.97 11.26
N ALA A 4 20.47 -9.59 10.09
CA ALA A 4 20.50 -8.87 8.81
C ALA A 4 19.21 -8.03 8.66
N ARG A 5 19.38 -6.73 8.41
CA ARG A 5 18.27 -5.79 8.20
C ARG A 5 17.97 -5.73 6.71
N HIS A 6 16.88 -6.36 6.28
CA HIS A 6 16.43 -6.30 4.89
C HIS A 6 15.51 -5.10 4.66
N LEU A 7 15.63 -4.47 3.49
CA LEU A 7 14.78 -3.36 3.04
C LEU A 7 14.17 -3.74 1.69
N ALA A 8 12.89 -3.42 1.51
CA ALA A 8 12.26 -3.43 0.20
C ALA A 8 12.41 -2.05 -0.44
N VAL A 9 12.95 -2.00 -1.64
CA VAL A 9 13.18 -0.75 -2.39
C VAL A 9 12.67 -0.92 -3.81
N GLY A 10 12.10 0.14 -4.37
CA GLY A 10 11.61 0.12 -5.73
C GLY A 10 10.38 0.99 -5.92
N LYS A 11 9.83 0.95 -7.13
CA LYS A 11 8.62 1.71 -7.47
C LYS A 11 7.37 1.00 -6.94
N VAL A 12 6.38 1.81 -6.58
CA VAL A 12 5.02 1.36 -6.22
C VAL A 12 4.08 1.89 -7.28
N ALA A 13 3.11 1.07 -7.69
CA ALA A 13 1.99 1.52 -8.52
C ALA A 13 0.66 1.25 -7.82
N VAL A 14 -0.28 2.18 -7.96
CA VAL A 14 -1.67 2.03 -7.50
C VAL A 14 -2.57 2.19 -8.71
N GLY A 15 -3.44 1.21 -8.95
CA GLY A 15 -4.32 1.17 -10.12
C GLY A 15 -5.74 0.78 -9.77
N SER A 16 -6.64 1.05 -10.71
CA SER A 16 -8.05 0.62 -10.67
C SER A 16 -8.82 1.00 -9.39
N PRO A 17 -8.75 2.25 -8.91
CA PRO A 17 -9.47 2.65 -7.71
C PRO A 17 -10.99 2.59 -7.95
N THR A 18 -11.71 1.98 -7.02
CA THR A 18 -13.17 1.89 -7.01
C THR A 18 -13.71 2.34 -5.66
N ALA A 19 -14.64 3.29 -5.65
CA ALA A 19 -15.34 3.66 -4.43
C ALA A 19 -16.32 2.56 -4.01
N THR A 20 -16.18 2.05 -2.80
CA THR A 20 -16.99 0.92 -2.28
C THR A 20 -17.96 1.36 -1.19
N GLN A 21 -17.67 2.47 -0.51
CA GLN A 21 -18.55 3.02 0.53
C GLN A 21 -18.35 4.53 0.62
N LEU A 22 -19.44 5.27 0.77
CA LEU A 22 -19.44 6.69 1.10
C LEU A 22 -20.06 6.85 2.50
N ASP A 23 -19.41 7.61 3.36
CA ASP A 23 -19.96 8.07 4.62
C ASP A 23 -19.95 9.60 4.66
N ALA A 24 -21.10 10.18 4.37
CA ALA A 24 -21.32 11.63 4.41
C ALA A 24 -21.86 12.13 5.77
N SER A 25 -22.07 11.24 6.74
CA SER A 25 -22.65 11.58 8.04
C SER A 25 -21.62 12.08 9.06
N TRP A 26 -20.34 11.85 8.79
CA TRP A 26 -19.24 12.32 9.61
C TRP A 26 -19.00 13.82 9.48
N GLN A 27 -18.39 14.41 10.51
CA GLN A 27 -17.97 15.81 10.50
C GLN A 27 -17.09 16.15 9.28
N ILE A 28 -16.25 15.20 8.87
CA ILE A 28 -15.54 15.22 7.58
C ILE A 28 -16.02 14.01 6.78
N PRO A 29 -16.69 14.21 5.63
CA PRO A 29 -17.13 13.11 4.77
C PRO A 29 -15.95 12.24 4.35
N ASN A 30 -16.14 10.93 4.38
CA ASN A 30 -15.12 9.97 3.98
C ASN A 30 -15.63 8.93 2.98
N VAL A 31 -14.70 8.36 2.22
CA VAL A 31 -14.96 7.32 1.22
C VAL A 31 -13.99 6.18 1.46
N LYS A 32 -14.49 4.94 1.36
CA LYS A 32 -13.64 3.76 1.22
C LYS A 32 -13.38 3.50 -0.24
N LEU A 33 -12.09 3.42 -0.60
CA LEU A 33 -11.62 3.04 -1.92
C LEU A 33 -11.04 1.63 -1.85
N SER A 34 -11.35 0.80 -2.84
CA SER A 34 -10.64 -0.44 -3.13
C SER A 34 -9.77 -0.22 -4.36
N SER A 35 -8.47 -0.45 -4.24
CA SER A 35 -7.50 -0.29 -5.34
C SER A 35 -6.58 -1.51 -5.43
N CYS A 36 -5.89 -1.66 -6.56
CA CYS A 36 -4.81 -2.63 -6.70
C CYS A 36 -3.47 -1.98 -6.38
N LEU A 37 -2.77 -2.47 -5.34
CA LEU A 37 -1.42 -2.04 -4.97
C LEU A 37 -0.40 -3.02 -5.54
N ASP A 38 0.47 -2.54 -6.42
CA ASP A 38 1.50 -3.33 -7.09
C ASP A 38 2.90 -2.95 -6.57
N VAL A 39 3.54 -3.91 -5.91
CA VAL A 39 4.91 -3.85 -5.40
C VAL A 39 5.82 -4.89 -6.07
N SER A 40 5.44 -5.39 -7.24
CA SER A 40 6.24 -6.38 -8.00
C SER A 40 7.59 -5.84 -8.46
N HIS A 41 7.75 -4.52 -8.48
CA HIS A 41 9.01 -3.83 -8.78
C HIS A 41 9.88 -3.58 -7.53
N TRP A 42 9.58 -4.23 -6.40
CA TRP A 42 10.40 -4.15 -5.20
C TRP A 42 11.45 -5.25 -5.13
N ASP A 43 12.70 -4.82 -5.03
CA ASP A 43 13.83 -5.66 -4.68
C ASP A 43 14.03 -5.68 -3.17
N VAL A 44 14.45 -6.83 -2.64
CA VAL A 44 14.85 -6.94 -1.23
C VAL A 44 16.36 -6.83 -1.18
N ILE A 45 16.88 -5.83 -0.47
CA ILE A 45 18.30 -5.61 -0.29
C ILE A 45 18.70 -5.78 1.18
N ASN A 46 19.93 -6.23 1.42
CA ASN A 46 20.56 -6.10 2.73
C ASN A 46 20.91 -4.62 2.92
N ARG A 47 20.47 -4.02 4.02
CA ARG A 47 20.68 -2.59 4.31
C ARG A 47 22.14 -2.20 4.39
N ASP A 48 22.98 -3.08 4.93
CA ASP A 48 24.37 -2.77 5.25
C ASP A 48 25.26 -2.96 4.03
N THR A 49 25.07 -4.05 3.27
CA THR A 49 25.87 -4.34 2.08
C THR A 49 25.28 -3.76 0.80
N ARG A 50 24.00 -3.37 0.82
CA ARG A 50 23.19 -2.97 -0.36
C ARG A 50 23.03 -4.06 -1.42
N ASN A 51 23.46 -5.29 -1.14
CA ASN A 51 23.35 -6.40 -2.07
C ASN A 51 21.93 -6.97 -2.06
N GLY A 52 21.50 -7.45 -3.22
CA GLY A 52 20.24 -8.17 -3.38
C GLY A 52 20.18 -9.41 -2.48
N CYS A 53 19.00 -9.66 -1.94
CA CYS A 53 18.68 -10.83 -1.12
C CYS A 53 17.51 -11.56 -1.77
N ALA A 54 17.50 -12.89 -1.68
CA ALA A 54 16.37 -13.67 -2.16
C ALA A 54 15.10 -13.27 -1.40
N ALA A 55 14.08 -12.82 -2.12
CA ALA A 55 12.76 -12.59 -1.55
C ALA A 55 12.06 -13.93 -1.32
N HIS A 56 11.45 -14.11 -0.15
CA HIS A 56 10.54 -15.24 0.07
C HIS A 56 9.33 -15.15 -0.87
N LYS A 57 8.74 -16.30 -1.22
CA LYS A 57 7.45 -16.34 -1.94
C LYS A 57 6.44 -15.48 -1.18
N ARG A 58 5.98 -14.41 -1.80
CA ARG A 58 5.04 -13.43 -1.24
C ARG A 58 4.11 -12.93 -2.32
N LEU A 59 2.93 -12.47 -1.92
CA LEU A 59 2.04 -11.73 -2.80
C LEU A 59 2.67 -10.36 -3.10
N THR A 60 2.76 -10.00 -4.38
CA THR A 60 3.35 -8.72 -4.84
C THR A 60 2.33 -7.76 -5.43
N LYS A 61 1.10 -8.23 -5.65
CA LYS A 61 -0.05 -7.41 -6.06
C LYS A 61 -1.21 -7.76 -5.16
N TYR A 62 -1.77 -6.78 -4.48
CA TYR A 62 -2.85 -7.03 -3.54
C TYR A 62 -3.86 -5.90 -3.50
N VAL A 63 -5.09 -6.25 -3.16
CA VAL A 63 -6.15 -5.28 -2.92
C VAL A 63 -5.75 -4.45 -1.70
N VAL A 64 -5.82 -3.12 -1.82
CA VAL A 64 -5.69 -2.19 -0.71
C VAL A 64 -7.03 -1.48 -0.51
N VAL A 65 -7.47 -1.42 0.75
CA VAL A 65 -8.62 -0.62 1.16
C VAL A 65 -8.11 0.65 1.82
N SER A 66 -8.45 1.78 1.22
CA SER A 66 -8.07 3.10 1.69
C SER A 66 -9.28 3.83 2.24
N VAL A 67 -9.14 4.56 3.34
CA VAL A 67 -10.12 5.55 3.78
C VAL A 67 -9.59 6.92 3.42
N VAL A 68 -10.35 7.65 2.61
CA VAL A 68 -10.03 9.02 2.21
C VAL A 68 -11.06 9.99 2.75
N GLU A 69 -10.61 11.11 3.29
CA GLU A 69 -11.45 12.18 3.79
C GLU A 69 -11.46 13.37 2.82
N LYS A 70 -12.61 14.03 2.70
CA LYS A 70 -12.78 15.26 1.91
C LYS A 70 -12.52 16.49 2.77
N TRP A 71 -11.31 17.04 2.66
CA TRP A 71 -10.91 18.28 3.31
C TRP A 71 -11.12 19.47 2.37
N SER A 72 -10.97 20.69 2.90
CA SER A 72 -11.07 21.94 2.13
C SER A 72 -9.95 22.10 1.09
N ASP A 73 -8.75 21.61 1.41
CA ASP A 73 -7.55 21.65 0.56
C ASP A 73 -7.41 20.45 -0.38
N GLY A 74 -8.25 19.41 -0.24
CA GLY A 74 -8.21 18.24 -1.10
C GLY A 74 -8.70 16.96 -0.43
N TRP A 75 -8.38 15.84 -1.05
CA TRP A 75 -8.61 14.53 -0.46
C TRP A 75 -7.36 14.10 0.32
N LYS A 76 -7.56 13.54 1.51
CA LYS A 76 -6.47 13.03 2.34
C LYS A 76 -6.69 11.55 2.63
N VAL A 77 -5.67 10.73 2.38
CA VAL A 77 -5.65 9.35 2.84
C VAL A 77 -5.37 9.36 4.33
N ILE A 78 -6.30 8.83 5.12
CA ILE A 78 -6.15 8.73 6.58
C ILE A 78 -5.84 7.30 7.03
N LYS A 79 -6.10 6.31 6.17
CA LYS A 79 -5.81 4.90 6.42
C LYS A 79 -5.62 4.17 5.12
N ASP A 80 -4.59 3.33 5.07
CA ASP A 80 -4.41 2.29 4.05
C ASP A 80 -4.32 0.93 4.73
N GLN A 81 -5.03 -0.04 4.18
CA GLN A 81 -5.02 -1.41 4.68
C GLN A 81 -4.87 -2.41 3.53
N PRO A 82 -3.65 -2.94 3.31
CA PRO A 82 -3.41 -4.12 2.49
C PRO A 82 -4.33 -5.26 2.92
N GLN A 83 -4.94 -5.93 1.95
CA GLN A 83 -5.69 -7.16 2.17
C GLN A 83 -4.80 -8.34 1.77
N GLU A 84 -4.97 -9.49 2.42
CA GLU A 84 -4.30 -10.75 2.04
C GLU A 84 -4.96 -11.38 0.79
N LYS A 85 -5.25 -10.56 -0.22
CA LYS A 85 -6.00 -10.91 -1.41
C LYS A 85 -5.35 -10.32 -2.64
N ALA A 86 -5.11 -11.16 -3.65
CA ALA A 86 -4.57 -10.74 -4.94
C ALA A 86 -5.54 -9.81 -5.71
N CYS A 87 -4.93 -8.88 -6.43
CA CYS A 87 -5.45 -8.21 -7.61
C CYS A 87 -4.44 -8.46 -8.74
#